data_AF-A0A7C2MBK7-F1
#
_entry.id   AF-A0A7C2MBK7-F1
#
_cell.length_a   1.000
_cell.length_b   1.000
_cell.length_c   1.000
_cell.angle_alpha   90.00
_cell.angle_beta   90.00
_cell.angle_gamma   90.00
#
_symmetry.space_group_name_H-M   'P 1'
#
loop_
_entity.id
_entity.type
_entity.pdbx_description
1 polymer ?
#
loop_
_entity_poly.entity_id
_entity_poly.type
_entity_poly.pdbx_seq_one_letter_code
_entity_poly.pdbx_strand_id
1 'polypeptide(L)'
;PSFPTPEAQCLGEHIFHYALIPHQGNWDDARVSQKTSQYKTKILTKQLKNQPGNFLDKYSFIELEGGYLVISALKKHEFEDKLLVRVYNPTDRETTGKIKFGFNIHKVFIGKLDESYEEELPYNNGIEIELKPKEIKTIIFEVLFSK
;
A
#
# COMPACT_ATOMS: atom_id res chain seq x y z
N PRO A 1 -32.07 18.90 14.94
CA PRO A 1 -32.56 18.18 13.74
C PRO A 1 -34.09 18.10 13.76
N SER A 2 -34.77 18.26 12.61
CA SER A 2 -36.23 18.21 12.49
C SER A 2 -36.81 16.79 12.53
N PHE A 3 -35.97 15.77 12.37
CA PHE A 3 -36.35 14.37 12.49
C PHE A 3 -35.70 13.76 13.73
N PRO A 4 -36.47 13.03 14.57
CA PRO A 4 -35.90 12.34 15.71
C PRO A 4 -34.96 11.23 15.23
N THR A 5 -33.72 11.26 15.72
CA THR A 5 -32.71 10.22 15.50
C THR A 5 -32.28 9.66 16.86
N PRO A 6 -33.11 8.85 17.55
CA PRO A 6 -32.85 8.38 18.91
C PRO A 6 -31.50 7.65 19.05
N GLU A 7 -31.09 6.93 18.00
CA GLU A 7 -29.83 6.17 17.97
C GLU A 7 -28.59 7.06 17.85
N ALA A 8 -28.72 8.32 17.39
CA ALA A 8 -27.60 9.27 17.31
C ALA A 8 -27.10 9.74 18.68
N GLN A 9 -27.76 9.33 19.78
CA GLN A 9 -27.28 9.54 21.14
C GLN A 9 -26.06 8.68 21.48
N CYS A 10 -25.77 7.65 20.68
CA CYS A 10 -24.62 6.76 20.88
C CYS A 10 -24.58 6.17 22.30
N LEU A 11 -25.71 5.73 22.85
CA LEU A 11 -25.76 5.11 24.17
C LEU A 11 -25.12 3.71 24.12
N GLY A 12 -24.37 3.34 25.16
CA GLY A 12 -23.68 2.05 25.24
C GLY A 12 -22.19 2.20 25.59
N GLU A 13 -21.46 1.08 25.55
CA GLU A 13 -20.02 1.07 25.78
C GLU A 13 -19.26 1.46 24.51
N HIS A 14 -18.23 2.29 24.66
CA HIS A 14 -17.38 2.73 23.56
C HIS A 14 -15.92 2.59 23.93
N ILE A 15 -15.11 2.11 22.99
CA ILE A 15 -13.66 1.99 23.12
C ILE A 15 -13.01 2.87 22.06
N PHE A 16 -12.26 3.87 22.51
CA PHE A 16 -11.53 4.80 21.64
C PHE A 16 -10.04 4.48 21.65
N HIS A 17 -9.46 4.29 20.47
CA HIS A 17 -8.03 4.11 20.29
C HIS A 17 -7.43 5.35 19.62
N TYR A 18 -6.47 5.98 20.27
CA TYR A 18 -5.77 7.13 19.72
C TYR A 18 -4.29 7.09 20.15
N ALA A 19 -3.46 7.79 19.39
CA ALA A 19 -2.05 7.96 19.69
C ALA A 19 -1.65 9.41 19.42
N LEU A 20 -0.82 9.96 20.29
CA LEU A 20 -0.11 11.20 20.03
C LEU A 20 1.28 10.85 19.53
N ILE A 21 1.69 11.42 18.40
CA ILE A 21 3.02 11.19 17.80
C ILE A 21 3.78 12.51 17.83
N PRO A 22 4.44 12.88 18.94
CA PRO A 22 5.33 14.03 18.95
C PRO A 22 6.43 13.84 17.92
N HIS A 23 6.73 14.88 17.17
CA HIS A 23 7.83 14.89 16.21
C HIS A 23 8.47 16.26 16.13
N GLN A 24 9.73 16.28 15.68
CA GLN A 24 10.44 17.51 15.37
C GLN A 24 10.24 17.85 13.90
N GLY A 25 10.16 19.14 13.57
CA GLY A 25 9.98 19.60 12.20
C GLY A 25 8.59 19.28 11.63
N ASN A 26 8.51 19.16 10.31
CA ASN A 26 7.25 18.93 9.60
C ASN A 26 6.82 17.45 9.65
N TRP A 27 5.53 17.21 9.43
CA TRP A 27 4.91 15.89 9.52
C TRP A 27 5.46 14.89 8.49
N ASP A 28 5.88 15.38 7.32
CA ASP A 28 6.40 14.60 6.22
C ASP A 28 7.82 14.13 6.50
N ASP A 29 8.71 15.04 6.94
CA ASP A 29 10.08 14.69 7.37
C ASP A 29 10.06 13.65 8.51
N ALA A 30 9.11 13.79 9.43
CA ALA A 30 8.90 12.88 10.54
C ALA A 30 8.18 11.56 10.17
N ARG A 31 7.77 11.41 8.89
CA ARG A 31 7.04 10.27 8.33
C ARG A 31 5.79 9.89 9.14
N VAL A 32 5.04 10.90 9.58
CA VAL A 32 3.85 10.71 10.43
C VAL A 32 2.81 9.83 9.74
N SER A 33 2.57 10.00 8.42
CA SER A 33 1.64 9.16 7.67
C SER A 33 1.99 7.67 7.72
N GLN A 34 3.28 7.33 7.60
CA GLN A 34 3.76 5.95 7.69
C GLN A 34 3.55 5.37 9.09
N LYS A 35 3.92 6.14 10.14
CA LYS A 35 3.73 5.73 11.55
C LYS A 35 2.25 5.53 11.88
N THR A 36 1.38 6.40 11.40
CA THR A 36 -0.08 6.28 11.57
C THR A 36 -0.61 5.03 10.87
N SER A 37 -0.10 4.71 9.68
CA SER A 37 -0.47 3.45 8.99
C SER A 37 -0.04 2.23 9.79
N GLN A 38 1.19 2.22 10.30
CA GLN A 38 1.72 1.15 11.16
C GLN A 38 0.89 0.98 12.45
N TYR A 39 0.51 2.08 13.10
CA TYR A 39 -0.34 2.06 14.29
C TYR A 39 -1.72 1.42 14.03
N LYS A 40 -2.32 1.72 12.88
CA LYS A 40 -3.63 1.16 12.49
C LYS A 40 -3.55 -0.27 11.96
N THR A 41 -2.38 -0.73 11.54
CA THR A 41 -2.23 -2.03 10.87
C THR A 41 -2.04 -3.13 11.89
N LYS A 42 -3.03 -4.04 11.97
CA LYS A 42 -2.95 -5.22 12.83
C LYS A 42 -1.93 -6.21 12.28
N ILE A 43 -1.00 -6.64 13.13
CA ILE A 43 -0.12 -7.77 12.83
C ILE A 43 -0.94 -9.06 12.93
N LEU A 44 -0.97 -9.83 11.85
CA LEU A 44 -1.62 -11.14 11.83
C LEU A 44 -0.60 -12.21 12.19
N THR A 45 -0.94 -13.05 13.15
CA THR A 45 -0.10 -14.17 13.59
C THR A 45 -0.88 -15.48 13.48
N LYS A 46 -0.19 -16.55 13.07
CA LYS A 46 -0.75 -17.89 13.00
C LYS A 46 0.34 -18.90 13.33
N GLN A 47 0.11 -19.73 14.33
CA GLN A 47 1.02 -20.83 14.64
C GLN A 47 0.84 -21.95 13.60
N LEU A 48 1.95 -22.44 13.09
CA LEU A 48 2.01 -23.54 12.13
C LEU A 48 2.69 -24.76 12.76
N LYS A 49 2.37 -25.94 12.24
CA LYS A 49 3.16 -27.16 12.51
C LYS A 49 4.36 -27.17 11.55
N ASN A 50 5.40 -27.92 11.91
CA ASN A 50 6.51 -28.16 10.99
C ASN A 50 5.99 -28.83 9.72
N GLN A 51 6.28 -28.22 8.59
CA GLN A 51 5.84 -28.67 7.27
C GLN A 51 6.86 -28.21 6.23
N PRO A 52 7.04 -28.95 5.12
CA PRO A 52 7.84 -28.46 4.00
C PRO A 52 7.21 -27.19 3.40
N GLY A 53 8.04 -26.32 2.83
CA GLY A 53 7.60 -25.08 2.21
C GLY A 53 8.63 -24.54 1.24
N ASN A 54 8.15 -23.75 0.27
CA ASN A 54 8.97 -23.15 -0.79
C ASN A 54 9.41 -21.70 -0.47
N PHE A 55 9.02 -21.19 0.70
CA PHE A 55 9.38 -19.85 1.16
C PHE A 55 10.39 -19.91 2.30
N LEU A 56 11.25 -18.88 2.37
CA LEU A 56 12.14 -18.65 3.50
C LEU A 56 11.36 -18.22 4.73
N ASP A 57 11.93 -18.43 5.92
CA ASP A 57 11.36 -18.02 7.21
C ASP A 57 11.08 -16.51 7.30
N LYS A 58 11.82 -15.71 6.52
CA LYS A 58 11.59 -14.28 6.31
C LYS A 58 11.47 -14.03 4.81
N TYR A 59 10.34 -13.47 4.41
CA TYR A 59 10.07 -13.20 3.00
C TYR A 59 9.33 -11.88 2.85
N SER A 60 9.78 -11.04 1.91
CA SER A 60 9.10 -9.80 1.52
C SER A 60 8.45 -9.99 0.17
N PHE A 61 7.13 -9.79 0.09
CA PHE A 61 6.40 -9.87 -1.18
C PHE A 61 6.61 -8.63 -2.04
N ILE A 62 6.64 -7.46 -1.40
CA ILE A 62 6.75 -6.16 -2.04
C ILE A 62 7.58 -5.23 -1.16
N GLU A 63 8.43 -4.44 -1.79
CA GLU A 63 9.21 -3.39 -1.16
C GLU A 63 9.05 -2.11 -1.97
N LEU A 64 8.81 -1.00 -1.27
CA LEU A 64 8.76 0.33 -1.86
C LEU A 64 9.93 1.15 -1.29
N GLU A 65 10.90 1.42 -2.15
CA GLU A 65 11.96 2.38 -1.91
C GLU A 65 11.46 3.78 -2.27
N GLY A 66 11.94 4.82 -1.59
CA GLY A 66 11.43 6.19 -1.73
C GLY A 66 10.72 6.63 -0.46
N GLY A 67 11.42 7.39 0.40
CA GLY A 67 11.07 7.55 1.81
C GLY A 67 9.71 8.19 2.11
N TYR A 68 9.09 8.87 1.14
CA TYR A 68 7.82 9.57 1.31
C TYR A 68 6.64 8.91 0.60
N LEU A 69 6.89 7.97 -0.32
CA LEU A 69 5.83 7.31 -1.07
C LEU A 69 5.13 6.26 -0.20
N VAL A 70 3.82 6.08 -0.43
CA VAL A 70 3.00 5.18 0.38
C VAL A 70 2.19 4.25 -0.53
N ILE A 71 2.28 2.95 -0.28
CA ILE A 71 1.37 1.96 -0.87
C ILE A 71 0.01 2.11 -0.19
N SER A 72 -1.02 2.48 -0.94
CA SER A 72 -2.40 2.60 -0.46
C SER A 72 -3.26 1.39 -0.79
N ALA A 73 -2.91 0.62 -1.83
CA ALA A 73 -3.61 -0.61 -2.18
C ALA A 73 -2.66 -1.65 -2.77
N LEU A 74 -2.89 -2.90 -2.40
CA LEU A 74 -2.36 -4.10 -3.03
C LEU A 74 -3.53 -5.07 -3.17
N LYS A 75 -4.01 -5.30 -4.39
CA LYS A 75 -5.15 -6.18 -4.67
C LYS A 75 -4.99 -6.90 -5.99
N LYS A 76 -5.80 -7.93 -6.20
CA LYS A 76 -5.99 -8.48 -7.54
C LYS A 76 -6.78 -7.48 -8.41
N HIS A 77 -6.44 -7.40 -9.68
CA HIS A 77 -7.23 -6.68 -10.68
C HIS A 77 -8.66 -7.24 -10.70
N GLU A 78 -9.66 -6.38 -10.89
CA GLU A 78 -11.07 -6.77 -10.77
C GLU A 78 -11.47 -7.84 -11.81
N PHE A 79 -11.00 -7.67 -13.04
CA PHE A 79 -11.41 -8.51 -14.18
C PHE A 79 -10.34 -9.47 -14.70
N GLU A 80 -9.11 -9.38 -14.21
CA GLU A 80 -7.96 -10.10 -14.79
C GLU A 80 -7.09 -10.75 -13.72
N ASP A 81 -6.29 -11.75 -14.11
CA ASP A 81 -5.30 -12.36 -13.21
C ASP A 81 -4.01 -11.55 -13.13
N LYS A 82 -4.17 -10.29 -12.71
CA LYS A 82 -3.08 -9.32 -12.54
C LYS A 82 -3.08 -8.76 -11.13
N LEU A 83 -1.91 -8.32 -10.67
CA LEU A 83 -1.74 -7.65 -9.39
C LEU A 83 -1.80 -6.14 -9.61
N LEU A 84 -2.57 -5.44 -8.81
CA LEU A 84 -2.65 -3.98 -8.81
C LEU A 84 -1.98 -3.44 -7.55
N VAL A 85 -1.06 -2.50 -7.74
CA VAL A 85 -0.46 -1.70 -6.67
C VAL A 85 -0.80 -0.24 -6.88
N ARG A 86 -1.32 0.41 -5.84
CA ARG A 86 -1.54 1.85 -5.84
C ARG A 86 -0.57 2.51 -4.88
N VAL A 87 0.15 3.49 -5.39
CA VAL A 87 1.11 4.30 -4.64
C VAL A 87 0.68 5.76 -4.72
N TYR A 88 0.85 6.51 -3.65
CA TYR A 88 0.62 7.94 -3.67
C TYR A 88 1.75 8.70 -2.97
N ASN A 89 1.92 9.95 -3.36
CA ASN A 89 2.83 10.89 -2.73
C ASN A 89 2.04 11.83 -1.81
N PRO A 90 2.14 11.69 -0.48
CA PRO A 90 1.44 12.57 0.45
C PRO A 90 2.02 13.98 0.51
N THR A 91 3.25 14.20 0.03
CA THR A 91 4.02 15.43 0.26
C THR A 91 3.73 16.51 -0.78
N ASP A 92 4.30 17.70 -0.56
CA ASP A 92 4.22 18.85 -1.46
C ASP A 92 5.43 18.96 -2.40
N ARG A 93 6.25 17.90 -2.48
CA ARG A 93 7.42 17.80 -3.35
C ARG A 93 7.31 16.60 -4.26
N GLU A 94 7.89 16.68 -5.45
CA GLU A 94 8.05 15.52 -6.31
C GLU A 94 8.94 14.48 -5.63
N THR A 95 8.60 13.20 -5.74
CA THR A 95 9.34 12.12 -5.10
C THR A 95 9.46 10.95 -6.05
N THR A 96 10.67 10.41 -6.15
CA THR A 96 10.96 9.16 -6.84
C THR A 96 11.02 7.99 -5.87
N GLY A 97 10.77 6.81 -6.39
CA GLY A 97 10.88 5.56 -5.64
C GLY A 97 10.96 4.37 -6.55
N LYS A 98 11.15 3.20 -5.95
CA LYS A 98 11.28 1.94 -6.68
C LYS A 98 10.42 0.87 -6.03
N ILE A 99 9.57 0.23 -6.81
CA ILE A 99 8.80 -0.93 -6.34
C ILE A 99 9.56 -2.20 -6.73
N LYS A 100 9.88 -3.03 -5.76
CA LYS A 100 10.49 -4.36 -5.95
C LYS A 100 9.53 -5.45 -5.48
N PHE A 101 9.63 -6.62 -6.09
CA PHE A 101 8.85 -7.80 -5.73
C PHE A 101 9.77 -8.96 -5.39
N GLY A 102 9.37 -9.79 -4.43
CA GLY A 102 10.07 -11.04 -4.10
C GLY A 102 9.86 -12.15 -5.13
N PHE A 103 8.98 -11.94 -6.11
CA PHE A 103 8.58 -12.91 -7.13
C PHE A 103 8.69 -12.32 -8.54
N ASN A 104 8.63 -13.18 -9.56
CA ASN A 104 8.83 -12.80 -10.94
C ASN A 104 7.65 -12.01 -11.52
N ILE A 105 7.97 -10.89 -12.15
CA ILE A 105 7.03 -10.04 -12.89
C ILE A 105 7.28 -10.23 -14.38
N HIS A 106 6.22 -10.51 -15.15
CA HIS A 106 6.30 -10.66 -16.60
C HIS A 106 6.18 -9.32 -17.32
N LYS A 107 5.15 -8.55 -16.97
CA LYS A 107 4.83 -7.25 -17.59
C LYS A 107 4.30 -6.28 -16.56
N VAL A 108 4.48 -4.99 -16.84
CA VAL A 108 4.02 -3.91 -15.98
C VAL A 108 3.35 -2.84 -16.81
N PHE A 109 2.26 -2.27 -16.31
CA PHE A 109 1.49 -1.26 -17.01
C PHE A 109 1.13 -0.10 -16.09
N ILE A 110 1.05 1.13 -16.64
CA ILE A 110 0.40 2.25 -15.94
C ILE A 110 -1.12 2.07 -16.03
N GLY A 111 -1.76 2.05 -14.87
CA GLY A 111 -3.21 1.98 -14.74
C GLY A 111 -3.84 3.28 -14.27
N LYS A 112 -5.14 3.42 -14.52
CA LYS A 112 -6.02 4.47 -13.99
C LYS A 112 -6.75 3.96 -12.74
N LEU A 113 -7.55 4.82 -12.10
CA LEU A 113 -8.28 4.47 -10.88
C LEU A 113 -9.35 3.39 -11.10
N ASP A 114 -9.91 3.32 -12.31
CA ASP A 114 -10.86 2.30 -12.78
C ASP A 114 -10.18 1.02 -13.29
N GLU A 115 -8.87 0.89 -13.04
CA GLU A 115 -8.04 -0.26 -13.39
C GLU A 115 -7.80 -0.46 -14.89
N SER A 116 -8.27 0.44 -15.76
CA SER A 116 -7.85 0.47 -17.16
C SER A 116 -6.36 0.80 -17.29
N TYR A 117 -5.65 0.19 -18.25
CA TYR A 117 -4.22 0.39 -18.48
C TYR A 117 -3.87 0.35 -19.96
N GLU A 118 -2.77 1.02 -20.31
CA GLU A 118 -2.37 1.18 -21.71
C GLU A 118 -0.85 0.97 -21.86
N GLU A 119 -0.05 1.90 -21.32
CA GLU A 119 1.40 1.95 -21.50
C GLU A 119 2.11 0.83 -20.71
N GLU A 120 2.84 -0.04 -21.42
CA GLU A 120 3.75 -1.01 -20.81
C GLU A 120 5.03 -0.31 -20.36
N LEU A 121 5.43 -0.54 -19.11
CA LEU A 121 6.64 0.03 -18.53
C LEU A 121 7.78 -0.99 -18.50
N PRO A 122 9.03 -0.54 -18.71
CA PRO A 122 10.17 -1.42 -18.56
C PRO A 122 10.30 -1.89 -17.10
N TYR A 123 10.55 -3.19 -16.92
CA TYR A 123 10.78 -3.78 -15.62
C TYR A 123 12.19 -4.38 -15.57
N ASN A 124 13.00 -3.91 -14.62
CA ASN A 124 14.34 -4.44 -14.39
C ASN A 124 14.66 -4.45 -12.90
N ASN A 125 14.49 -5.63 -12.28
CA ASN A 125 14.68 -5.82 -10.84
C ASN A 125 13.88 -4.78 -10.01
N GLY A 126 12.66 -4.49 -10.47
CA GLY A 126 11.80 -3.45 -9.94
C GLY A 126 11.40 -2.42 -10.99
N ILE A 127 10.53 -1.50 -10.58
CA ILE A 127 10.02 -0.42 -11.40
C ILE A 127 10.26 0.93 -10.72
N GLU A 128 10.95 1.82 -11.43
CA GLU A 128 11.14 3.21 -10.99
C GLU A 128 9.83 3.98 -11.21
N ILE A 129 9.44 4.75 -10.20
CA ILE A 129 8.24 5.56 -10.21
C ILE A 129 8.59 6.98 -9.76
N GLU A 130 7.99 7.94 -10.44
CA GLU A 130 8.07 9.36 -10.09
C GLU A 130 6.65 9.85 -9.86
N LEU A 131 6.41 10.50 -8.72
CA LEU A 131 5.10 11.03 -8.36
C LEU A 131 5.21 12.51 -7.98
N LYS A 132 4.43 13.34 -8.64
CA LYS A 132 4.23 14.77 -8.35
C LYS A 132 3.60 14.95 -6.96
N PRO A 133 3.62 16.19 -6.42
CA PRO A 133 2.90 16.51 -5.20
C PRO A 133 1.45 16.02 -5.22
N LYS A 134 1.03 15.28 -4.19
CA LYS A 134 -0.32 14.71 -4.02
C LYS A 134 -0.79 13.73 -5.12
N GLU A 135 0.09 13.30 -6.01
CA GLU A 135 -0.26 12.38 -7.08
C GLU A 135 -0.57 10.97 -6.54
N ILE A 136 -1.50 10.29 -7.20
CA ILE A 136 -1.80 8.87 -7.02
C ILE A 136 -1.48 8.16 -8.33
N LYS A 137 -0.65 7.12 -8.26
CA LYS A 137 -0.30 6.28 -9.40
C LYS A 137 -0.77 4.85 -9.16
N THR A 138 -1.44 4.28 -10.14
CA THR A 138 -1.84 2.87 -10.15
C THR A 138 -0.96 2.12 -11.14
N ILE A 139 -0.42 0.98 -10.72
CA ILE A 139 0.48 0.17 -11.53
C ILE A 139 -0.04 -1.26 -11.50
N ILE A 140 -0.14 -1.86 -12.68
CA ILE A 140 -0.70 -3.19 -12.87
C ILE A 140 0.42 -4.12 -13.33
N PHE A 141 0.50 -5.29 -12.70
CA PHE A 141 1.56 -6.25 -12.88
C PHE A 141 0.99 -7.59 -13.33
N GLU A 142 1.50 -8.10 -14.44
CA GLU A 142 1.30 -9.49 -14.83
C GLU A 142 2.35 -10.33 -14.10
N VAL A 143 1.90 -11.19 -13.18
CA VAL A 143 2.78 -11.95 -12.28
C VAL A 143 2.91 -13.37 -12.77
N LEU A 144 4.13 -13.90 -12.76
CA LEU A 144 4.37 -15.33 -12.97
C LEU A 144 4.46 -15.99 -11.59
N PHE A 145 3.33 -16.48 -11.09
CA PHE A 145 3.38 -17.40 -9.96
C PHE A 145 3.94 -18.72 -10.48
N SER A 146 5.18 -19.05 -10.09
CA SER A 146 5.70 -20.42 -10.25
C SER A 146 4.69 -21.36 -9.58
N LYS A 147 4.14 -22.30 -10.35
CA LYS A 147 3.42 -23.44 -9.78
C LYS A 147 4.36 -24.32 -8.97
#